data_AF-A0A2M6XYB5-F1
#
_entry.id   AF-A0A2M6XYB5-F1
#
_cell.length_a   1.000
_cell.length_b   1.000
_cell.length_c   1.000
_cell.angle_alpha   90.00
_cell.angle_beta   90.00
_cell.angle_gamma   90.00
#
_symmetry.space_group_name_H-M   'P 1'
#
loop_
_entity.id
_entity.type
_entity.pdbx_description
1 polymer ?
#
loop_
_entity_poly.entity_id
_entity_poly.type
_entity_poly.pdbx_seq_one_letter_code
_entity_poly.pdbx_strand_id
1 'polypeptide(L)'
;MIKTTALSLLFCAAVPASAANKAAYLHFMNGMVQERKGNYDAALQEYRRTILLDPQEIFVYKQALNLALHTGKTNEAAGWADFIVKADSSSADSWVIYGNVKWTKGDIEQARSAYEKAALLDPGNYEALYQLASLWSSKDQGRSIEYLRKYLLLKPEDAPEIYYQIAVLHNMKGASPEVEKNLILSKEADSFYLQPRYMLADYYELKGDTTAALAQCQELLSLETRSVELLDHIGELYASPAISDIPEAEKYFLRAWELDKSDPSACFWLSVITENRKDYAAAAAYLEGSRALKDDPGVVLRLGYYYTQSGRYLKAVEMLEAAAKKWPKNTEVAYFLALGYDDTDRTAKALKLLKELIGKAPGNKDARLQYAIICERENDIVSAEEQFRYLLAADPGNANTLNYLGYALADRGLKLEEAQGFISKAVSLEPRNGAYLDSLAWVNFKRGNVPEARSWIGKALKALADDGVIWEHVGEIYAASGDDRTAWRALKTAWLLEKPARR
;
A
#
# COMPACT_ATOMS: atom_id res chain seq x y z
N MET A 1 -5.54 -1.88 74.98
CA MET A 1 -6.13 -0.57 75.34
C MET A 1 -6.17 0.26 74.05
N ILE A 2 -7.30 0.26 73.32
CA ILE A 2 -8.37 1.29 73.31
C ILE A 2 -7.87 2.61 72.67
N LYS A 3 -8.24 2.83 71.39
CA LYS A 3 -9.14 3.89 70.82
C LYS A 3 -8.59 5.33 70.94
N THR A 4 -8.75 6.25 69.99
CA THR A 4 -10.01 6.70 69.36
C THR A 4 -9.72 7.59 68.14
N THR A 5 -10.39 7.31 67.02
CA THR A 5 -10.65 8.23 65.90
C THR A 5 -11.86 9.09 66.25
N ALA A 6 -11.74 10.41 66.10
CA ALA A 6 -12.82 11.36 66.35
C ALA A 6 -13.76 11.40 65.13
N LEU A 7 -15.01 11.00 65.36
CA LEU A 7 -16.13 11.20 64.45
C LEU A 7 -16.81 12.51 64.89
N SER A 8 -16.78 13.52 64.03
CA SER A 8 -17.47 14.80 64.25
C SER A 8 -18.99 14.60 64.14
N LEU A 9 -19.64 14.65 65.30
CA LEU A 9 -21.09 14.68 65.47
C LEU A 9 -21.63 16.05 65.07
N LEU A 10 -22.41 16.11 63.99
CA LEU A 10 -23.37 17.19 63.75
C LEU A 10 -24.68 16.82 64.45
N PHE A 11 -24.95 17.54 65.54
CA PHE A 11 -26.21 17.51 66.27
C PHE A 11 -27.35 18.03 65.37
N CYS A 12 -28.37 17.21 65.14
CA CYS A 12 -29.65 17.67 64.61
C CYS A 12 -30.71 17.47 65.70
N ALA A 13 -31.33 18.57 66.14
CA ALA A 13 -32.43 18.58 67.08
C ALA A 13 -33.69 17.94 66.46
N ALA A 14 -34.48 17.32 67.31
CA ALA A 14 -35.51 16.33 66.98
C ALA A 14 -36.75 16.88 66.24
N VAL A 15 -37.18 16.11 65.22
CA VAL A 15 -38.56 15.96 64.72
C VAL A 15 -38.76 14.43 64.57
N PRO A 16 -39.90 13.80 64.93
CA PRO A 16 -39.97 12.37 65.16
C PRO A 16 -39.93 11.55 63.86
N ALA A 17 -38.73 11.17 63.43
CA ALA A 17 -38.47 10.26 62.33
C ALA A 17 -38.77 8.80 62.75
N SER A 18 -39.90 8.29 62.27
CA SER A 18 -40.53 7.02 62.64
C SER A 18 -39.75 5.78 62.18
N ALA A 19 -40.18 4.58 62.61
CA ALA A 19 -39.60 3.28 62.23
C ALA A 19 -39.44 3.06 60.70
N ALA A 20 -40.20 3.80 59.87
CA ALA A 20 -40.05 3.83 58.42
C ALA A 20 -38.64 4.25 57.96
N ASN A 21 -38.02 5.23 58.61
CA ASN A 21 -36.68 5.70 58.23
C ASN A 21 -35.60 4.64 58.53
N LYS A 22 -35.78 3.86 59.60
CA LYS A 22 -34.88 2.73 59.93
C LYS A 22 -35.05 1.58 58.95
N ALA A 23 -36.28 1.28 58.54
CA ALA A 23 -36.57 0.24 57.54
C ALA A 23 -36.05 0.63 56.14
N ALA A 24 -36.25 1.89 55.72
CA ALA A 24 -35.71 2.42 54.47
C ALA A 24 -34.18 2.33 54.43
N TYR A 25 -33.50 2.73 55.52
CA TYR A 25 -32.06 2.62 55.63
C TYR A 25 -31.56 1.16 55.54
N LEU A 26 -32.24 0.21 56.20
CA LEU A 26 -31.89 -1.20 56.13
C LEU A 26 -32.03 -1.76 54.71
N HIS A 27 -33.14 -1.47 54.03
CA HIS A 27 -33.34 -1.87 52.64
C HIS A 27 -32.28 -1.25 51.72
N PHE A 28 -31.91 0.02 51.95
CA PHE A 28 -30.86 0.68 51.18
C PHE A 28 -29.51 -0.05 51.33
N MET A 29 -29.10 -0.32 52.58
CA MET A 29 -27.85 -1.04 52.86
C MET A 29 -27.86 -2.45 52.27
N ASN A 30 -28.99 -3.16 52.34
CA ASN A 30 -29.13 -4.47 51.69
C ASN A 30 -29.01 -4.39 50.17
N GLY A 31 -29.61 -3.37 49.55
CA GLY A 31 -29.46 -3.10 48.11
C GLY A 31 -28.00 -2.95 47.71
N MET A 32 -27.24 -2.12 48.44
CA MET A 32 -25.80 -1.94 48.20
C MET A 32 -25.00 -3.24 48.34
N VAL A 33 -25.34 -4.08 49.34
CA VAL A 33 -24.68 -5.37 49.55
C VAL A 33 -24.98 -6.33 48.40
N GLN A 34 -26.23 -6.38 47.91
CA GLN A 34 -26.59 -7.22 46.77
C GLN A 34 -25.93 -6.75 45.48
N GLU A 35 -25.83 -5.43 45.28
CA GLU A 35 -25.16 -4.83 44.12
C GLU A 35 -23.68 -5.23 44.09
N ARG A 36 -22.98 -5.12 45.22
CA ARG A 36 -21.58 -5.56 45.34
C ARG A 36 -21.39 -7.07 45.13
N LYS A 37 -22.43 -7.87 45.34
CA LYS A 37 -22.42 -9.32 45.05
C LYS A 37 -22.74 -9.64 43.60
N GLY A 38 -23.06 -8.64 42.76
CA GLY A 38 -23.51 -8.84 41.38
C GLY A 38 -24.97 -9.25 41.25
N ASN A 39 -25.74 -9.27 42.34
CA ASN A 39 -27.15 -9.66 42.35
C ASN A 39 -28.05 -8.45 42.00
N TYR A 40 -27.93 -7.95 40.78
CA TYR A 40 -28.50 -6.66 40.38
C TYR A 40 -30.03 -6.58 40.46
N ASP A 41 -30.75 -7.68 40.17
CA ASP A 41 -32.22 -7.71 40.31
C ASP A 41 -32.67 -7.61 41.77
N ALA A 42 -31.97 -8.30 42.67
CA ALA A 42 -32.24 -8.25 44.11
C ALA A 42 -31.89 -6.86 44.66
N ALA A 43 -30.79 -6.26 44.22
CA ALA A 43 -30.40 -4.91 44.59
C ALA A 43 -31.47 -3.87 44.17
N LEU A 44 -31.94 -3.92 42.92
CA LEU A 44 -33.02 -3.05 42.44
C LEU A 44 -34.32 -3.24 43.23
N GLN A 45 -34.66 -4.49 43.61
CA GLN A 45 -35.83 -4.74 44.45
C GLN A 45 -35.70 -4.07 45.83
N GLU A 46 -34.53 -4.14 46.44
CA GLU A 46 -34.27 -3.47 47.72
C GLU A 46 -34.31 -1.95 47.57
N TYR A 47 -33.74 -1.38 46.50
CA TYR A 47 -33.85 0.07 46.23
C TYR A 47 -35.29 0.54 45.99
N ARG A 48 -36.12 -0.24 45.29
CA ARG A 48 -37.56 0.05 45.15
C ARG A 48 -38.28 0.07 46.50
N ARG A 49 -37.94 -0.86 47.41
CA ARG A 49 -38.50 -0.90 48.77
C ARG A 49 -38.07 0.31 49.57
N THR A 50 -36.81 0.73 49.45
CA THR A 50 -36.32 1.98 50.05
C THR A 50 -37.11 3.18 49.54
N ILE A 51 -37.26 3.31 48.22
CA ILE A 51 -38.03 4.40 47.58
C ILE A 51 -39.49 4.41 48.05
N LEU A 52 -40.12 3.25 48.24
CA LEU A 52 -41.49 3.16 48.75
C LEU A 52 -41.61 3.68 50.18
N LEU A 53 -40.60 3.44 51.02
CA LEU A 53 -40.59 3.81 52.43
C LEU A 53 -40.12 5.25 52.67
N ASP A 54 -39.24 5.76 51.81
CA ASP A 54 -38.72 7.12 51.83
C ASP A 54 -38.65 7.70 50.40
N PRO A 55 -39.80 8.17 49.87
CA PRO A 55 -39.89 8.59 48.48
C PRO A 55 -39.24 9.94 48.19
N GLN A 56 -38.76 10.67 49.19
CA GLN A 56 -38.15 12.00 49.02
C GLN A 56 -36.62 11.94 48.89
N GLU A 57 -36.01 10.79 49.19
CA GLU A 57 -34.55 10.64 49.21
C GLU A 57 -33.98 10.44 47.80
N ILE A 58 -33.64 11.57 47.14
CA ILE A 58 -33.12 11.62 45.75
C ILE A 58 -31.89 10.72 45.56
N PHE A 59 -31.03 10.57 46.57
CA PHE A 59 -29.83 9.75 46.46
C PHE A 59 -30.13 8.29 46.09
N VAL A 60 -31.20 7.71 46.67
CA VAL A 60 -31.60 6.33 46.39
C VAL A 60 -32.09 6.18 44.95
N TYR A 61 -32.83 7.17 44.44
CA TYR A 61 -33.23 7.18 43.03
C TYR A 61 -32.03 7.23 42.10
N LYS A 62 -30.98 8.01 42.41
CA LYS A 62 -29.75 8.05 41.61
C LYS A 62 -29.04 6.69 41.58
N GLN A 63 -28.92 6.02 42.73
CA GLN A 63 -28.32 4.68 42.81
C GLN A 63 -29.13 3.64 42.03
N ALA A 64 -30.46 3.64 42.22
CA ALA A 64 -31.35 2.74 41.51
C ALA A 64 -31.29 2.98 40.00
N LEU A 65 -31.30 4.23 39.56
CA LEU A 65 -31.22 4.64 38.16
C LEU A 65 -29.95 4.14 37.49
N ASN A 66 -28.78 4.34 38.09
CA ASN A 66 -27.51 3.88 37.54
C ASN A 66 -27.52 2.35 37.35
N LEU A 67 -28.02 1.61 38.35
CA LEU A 67 -28.12 0.16 38.28
C LEU A 67 -29.17 -0.31 37.25
N ALA A 68 -30.28 0.40 37.10
CA ALA A 68 -31.30 0.12 36.10
C ALA A 68 -30.78 0.36 34.68
N LEU A 69 -30.00 1.41 34.44
CA LEU A 69 -29.32 1.62 33.16
C LEU A 69 -28.34 0.48 32.87
N HIS A 70 -27.52 0.09 33.85
CA HIS A 70 -26.55 -1.01 33.70
C HIS A 70 -27.22 -2.35 33.36
N THR A 71 -28.43 -2.59 33.88
CA THR A 71 -29.21 -3.82 33.64
C THR A 71 -30.19 -3.71 32.47
N GLY A 72 -30.13 -2.64 31.66
CA GLY A 72 -30.99 -2.45 30.49
C GLY A 72 -32.46 -2.11 30.81
N LYS A 73 -32.79 -1.78 32.06
CA LYS A 73 -34.14 -1.38 32.51
C LYS A 73 -34.41 0.11 32.27
N THR A 74 -34.19 0.56 31.04
CA THR A 74 -34.18 1.99 30.66
C THR A 74 -35.52 2.71 30.91
N ASN A 75 -36.65 2.00 30.83
CA ASN A 75 -37.96 2.60 31.11
C ASN A 75 -38.16 2.96 32.58
N GLU A 76 -37.64 2.13 33.49
CA GLU A 76 -37.71 2.39 34.92
C GLU A 76 -36.74 3.51 35.32
N ALA A 77 -35.52 3.49 34.76
CA ALA A 77 -34.55 4.57 34.89
C ALA A 77 -35.14 5.92 34.43
N ALA A 78 -35.93 5.95 33.35
CA ALA A 78 -36.60 7.16 32.89
C ALA A 78 -37.62 7.71 33.88
N GLY A 79 -38.42 6.84 34.52
CA GLY A 79 -39.35 7.27 35.55
C GLY A 79 -38.63 7.89 36.75
N TRP A 80 -37.50 7.32 37.16
CA TRP A 80 -36.67 7.89 38.23
C TRP A 80 -35.96 9.16 37.82
N ALA A 81 -35.49 9.28 36.58
CA ALA A 81 -34.90 10.51 36.05
C ALA A 81 -35.91 11.68 36.06
N ASP A 82 -37.15 11.41 35.61
CA ASP A 82 -38.24 12.39 35.63
C ASP A 82 -38.53 12.87 37.07
N PHE A 83 -38.50 11.95 38.04
CA PHE A 83 -38.64 12.29 39.46
C PHE A 83 -37.47 13.13 39.99
N ILE A 84 -36.22 12.72 39.74
CA ILE A 84 -35.00 13.40 40.21
C ILE A 84 -35.00 14.86 39.77
N VAL A 85 -35.29 15.13 38.50
CA VAL A 85 -35.36 16.50 37.96
C VAL A 85 -36.53 17.30 38.52
N LYS A 86 -37.68 16.67 38.77
CA LYS A 86 -38.84 17.34 39.38
C LYS A 86 -38.56 17.71 40.84
N ALA A 87 -37.87 16.84 41.58
CA ALA A 87 -37.53 17.04 42.98
C ALA A 87 -36.43 18.09 43.17
N ASP A 88 -35.45 18.14 42.26
CA ASP A 88 -34.35 19.11 42.30
C ASP A 88 -34.08 19.70 40.92
N SER A 89 -34.99 20.59 40.49
CA SER A 89 -34.93 21.24 39.18
C SER A 89 -33.86 22.33 39.07
N SER A 90 -33.25 22.71 40.19
CA SER A 90 -32.16 23.70 40.28
C SER A 90 -30.77 23.09 40.15
N SER A 91 -30.63 21.77 40.29
CA SER A 91 -29.34 21.09 40.18
C SER A 91 -28.99 20.73 38.75
N ALA A 92 -27.82 21.19 38.29
CA ALA A 92 -27.28 20.81 36.98
C ALA A 92 -27.10 19.29 36.86
N ASP A 93 -26.59 18.63 37.91
CA ASP A 93 -26.37 17.17 37.91
C ASP A 93 -27.66 16.39 37.70
N SER A 94 -28.77 16.85 38.28
CA SER A 94 -30.08 16.23 38.07
C SER A 94 -30.49 16.30 36.60
N TRP A 95 -30.25 17.43 35.93
CA TRP A 95 -30.50 17.60 34.50
C TRP A 95 -29.54 16.79 33.63
N VAL A 96 -28.27 16.63 34.01
CA VAL A 96 -27.32 15.73 33.32
C VAL A 96 -27.80 14.28 33.38
N ILE A 97 -28.17 13.79 34.56
CA ILE A 97 -28.68 12.42 34.74
C ILE A 97 -29.92 12.20 33.85
N TYR A 98 -30.83 13.17 33.82
CA TYR A 98 -32.00 13.10 32.96
C TYR A 98 -31.62 13.08 31.48
N GLY A 99 -30.70 13.94 31.05
CA GLY A 99 -30.18 13.97 29.69
C GLY A 99 -29.60 12.63 29.26
N ASN A 100 -28.76 12.03 30.11
CA ASN A 100 -28.12 10.72 29.88
C ASN A 100 -29.17 9.61 29.66
N VAL A 101 -30.25 9.62 30.46
CA VAL A 101 -31.34 8.64 30.32
C VAL A 101 -32.14 8.86 29.04
N LYS A 102 -32.47 10.11 28.68
CA LYS A 102 -33.18 10.39 27.43
C LYS A 102 -32.33 10.03 26.21
N TRP A 103 -31.03 10.30 26.25
CA TRP A 103 -30.07 9.87 25.23
C TRP A 103 -30.07 8.36 25.06
N THR A 104 -30.00 7.61 26.16
CA THR A 104 -30.04 6.13 26.14
C THR A 104 -31.34 5.59 25.55
N LYS A 105 -32.45 6.32 25.67
CA LYS A 105 -33.73 5.99 25.03
C LYS A 105 -33.82 6.38 23.56
N GLY A 106 -32.81 7.05 23.01
CA GLY A 106 -32.82 7.60 21.65
C GLY A 106 -33.59 8.92 21.52
N ASP A 107 -34.00 9.54 22.63
CA ASP A 107 -34.66 10.85 22.62
C ASP A 107 -33.62 11.97 22.68
N ILE A 108 -33.00 12.20 21.51
CA ILE A 108 -31.88 13.12 21.33
C ILE A 108 -32.26 14.57 21.66
N GLU A 109 -33.49 14.96 21.35
CA GLU A 109 -33.96 16.33 21.52
C GLU A 109 -34.19 16.67 23.00
N GLN A 110 -34.81 15.75 23.76
CA GLN A 110 -34.92 15.93 25.21
C GLN A 110 -33.57 15.84 25.92
N ALA A 111 -32.67 14.95 25.46
CA ALA A 111 -31.32 14.87 25.99
C ALA A 111 -30.58 16.21 25.84
N ARG A 112 -30.60 16.78 24.62
CA ARG A 112 -30.01 18.08 24.32
C ARG A 112 -30.57 19.18 25.22
N SER A 113 -31.90 19.30 25.30
CA SER A 113 -32.54 20.34 26.11
C SER A 113 -32.18 20.23 27.60
N ALA A 114 -32.04 18.99 28.09
CA ALA A 114 -31.62 18.74 29.46
C ALA A 114 -30.18 19.17 29.71
N TYR A 115 -29.23 18.83 28.83
CA TYR A 115 -27.85 19.27 28.97
C TYR A 115 -27.70 20.79 28.80
N GLU A 116 -28.44 21.43 27.89
CA GLU A 116 -28.46 22.90 27.75
C GLU A 116 -28.94 23.56 29.05
N LYS A 117 -29.96 22.98 29.69
CA LYS A 117 -30.44 23.45 31.00
C LYS A 117 -29.42 23.21 32.11
N ALA A 118 -28.74 22.07 32.13
CA ALA A 118 -27.66 21.81 33.07
C ALA A 118 -26.53 22.84 32.94
N ALA A 119 -26.08 23.11 31.70
CA ALA A 119 -25.04 24.09 31.42
C ALA A 119 -25.47 25.55 31.72
N LEU A 120 -26.78 25.85 31.67
CA LEU A 120 -27.31 27.15 32.07
C LEU A 120 -27.31 27.34 33.59
N LEU A 121 -27.65 26.28 34.34
CA LEU A 121 -27.67 26.29 35.80
C LEU A 121 -26.27 26.32 36.40
N ASP A 122 -25.34 25.56 35.81
CA ASP A 122 -23.94 25.53 36.18
C ASP A 122 -23.05 25.53 34.92
N PRO A 123 -22.51 26.69 34.51
CA PRO A 123 -21.55 26.78 33.41
C PRO A 123 -20.24 26.00 33.64
N GLY A 124 -19.96 25.60 34.89
CA GLY A 124 -18.83 24.76 35.28
C GLY A 124 -19.10 23.26 35.21
N ASN A 125 -20.31 22.83 34.81
CA ASN A 125 -20.64 21.42 34.66
C ASN A 125 -20.01 20.85 33.38
N TYR A 126 -18.78 20.35 33.51
CA TYR A 126 -18.00 19.82 32.38
C TYR A 126 -18.69 18.64 31.69
N GLU A 127 -19.44 17.80 32.42
CA GLU A 127 -20.13 16.66 31.82
C GLU A 127 -21.26 17.10 30.88
N ALA A 128 -22.07 18.08 31.28
CA ALA A 128 -23.06 18.68 30.41
C ALA A 128 -22.43 19.28 29.13
N LEU A 129 -21.29 19.98 29.27
CA LEU A 129 -20.59 20.57 28.14
C LEU A 129 -20.04 19.50 27.17
N TYR A 130 -19.46 18.42 27.70
CA TYR A 130 -18.96 17.32 26.87
C TYR A 130 -20.09 16.60 26.12
N GLN A 131 -21.21 16.32 26.80
CA GLN A 131 -22.36 15.69 26.15
C GLN A 131 -22.96 16.61 25.07
N LEU A 132 -23.03 17.92 25.31
CA LEU A 132 -23.45 18.89 24.29
C LEU A 132 -22.49 18.90 23.10
N ALA A 133 -21.18 18.90 23.32
CA ALA A 133 -20.21 18.80 22.23
C ALA A 133 -20.48 17.56 21.37
N SER A 134 -20.59 16.38 21.99
CA SER A 134 -20.86 15.12 21.30
C SER A 134 -22.16 15.18 20.48
N LEU A 135 -23.23 15.73 21.05
CA LEU A 135 -24.52 15.91 20.35
C LEU A 135 -24.44 16.82 19.13
N TRP A 136 -23.63 17.88 19.21
CA TRP A 136 -23.50 18.85 18.13
C TRP A 136 -22.49 18.42 17.06
N SER A 137 -21.59 17.47 17.35
CA SER A 137 -20.50 17.03 16.45
C SER A 137 -20.93 16.78 15.00
N SER A 138 -22.07 16.12 14.79
CA SER A 138 -22.61 15.80 13.46
C SER A 138 -23.58 16.84 12.90
N LYS A 139 -24.25 17.63 13.76
CA LYS A 139 -25.27 18.62 13.37
C LYS A 139 -24.68 20.02 13.12
N ASP A 140 -23.80 20.47 14.00
CA ASP A 140 -23.13 21.78 13.95
C ASP A 140 -21.76 21.67 14.63
N GLN A 141 -20.73 21.44 13.82
CA GLN A 141 -19.35 21.32 14.29
C GLN A 141 -18.86 22.60 14.98
N GLY A 142 -19.36 23.78 14.61
CA GLY A 142 -18.97 25.05 15.24
C GLY A 142 -19.39 25.10 16.69
N ARG A 143 -20.65 24.73 16.96
CA ARG A 143 -21.16 24.58 18.34
C ARG A 143 -20.45 23.49 19.10
N SER A 144 -20.19 22.34 18.46
CA SER A 144 -19.43 21.25 19.06
C SER A 144 -18.06 21.74 19.56
N ILE A 145 -17.32 22.45 18.73
CA ILE A 145 -16.00 23.01 19.07
C ILE A 145 -16.11 24.05 20.18
N GLU A 146 -17.14 24.89 20.19
CA GLU A 146 -17.37 25.85 21.29
C GLU A 146 -17.53 25.15 22.64
N TYR A 147 -18.33 24.08 22.69
CA TYR A 147 -18.52 23.29 23.91
C TYR A 147 -17.23 22.54 24.33
N LEU A 148 -16.49 21.97 23.38
CA LEU A 148 -15.18 21.34 23.67
C LEU A 148 -14.17 22.34 24.24
N ARG A 149 -14.14 23.59 23.74
CA ARG A 149 -13.27 24.64 24.29
C ARG A 149 -13.67 25.02 25.71
N LYS A 150 -14.97 25.12 26.01
CA LYS A 150 -15.45 25.36 27.38
C LYS A 150 -15.12 24.21 28.32
N TYR A 151 -15.30 22.96 27.86
CA TYR A 151 -14.90 21.76 28.58
C TYR A 151 -13.41 21.80 28.94
N LEU A 152 -12.57 22.12 27.96
CA LEU A 152 -11.11 22.15 28.12
C LEU A 152 -10.63 23.17 29.16
N LEU A 153 -11.34 24.30 29.32
CA LEU A 153 -11.04 25.27 30.38
C LEU A 153 -11.23 24.70 31.79
N LEU A 154 -12.11 23.71 31.95
CA LEU A 154 -12.43 23.07 33.22
C LEU A 154 -11.58 21.80 33.44
N LYS A 155 -11.18 21.14 32.36
CA LYS A 155 -10.46 19.86 32.31
C LYS A 155 -9.20 19.95 31.45
N PRO A 156 -8.20 20.76 31.83
CA PRO A 156 -6.96 20.92 31.07
C PRO A 156 -6.15 19.61 30.99
N GLU A 157 -6.35 18.66 31.90
CA GLU A 157 -5.73 17.33 31.85
C GLU A 157 -6.11 16.52 30.61
N ASP A 158 -7.28 16.79 30.01
CA ASP A 158 -7.78 16.09 28.81
C ASP A 158 -7.36 16.80 27.51
N ALA A 159 -6.50 17.83 27.59
CA ALA A 159 -6.08 18.64 26.45
C ALA A 159 -5.66 17.85 25.20
N PRO A 160 -4.81 16.79 25.30
CA PRO A 160 -4.38 16.05 24.11
C PRO A 160 -5.57 15.50 23.32
N GLU A 161 -6.50 14.83 24.00
CA GLU A 161 -7.65 14.19 23.39
C GLU A 161 -8.66 15.21 22.85
N ILE A 162 -8.92 16.29 23.59
CA ILE A 162 -9.89 17.31 23.17
C ILE A 162 -9.38 18.10 21.97
N TYR A 163 -8.09 18.44 21.91
CA TYR A 163 -7.52 19.09 20.73
C TYR A 163 -7.56 18.17 19.50
N TYR A 164 -7.31 16.87 19.67
CA TYR A 164 -7.46 15.89 18.58
C TYR A 164 -8.90 15.84 18.07
N GLN A 165 -9.90 15.76 18.96
CA GLN A 165 -11.32 15.79 18.58
C GLN A 165 -11.70 17.07 17.82
N ILE A 166 -11.21 18.24 18.26
CA ILE A 166 -11.42 19.51 17.55
C ILE A 166 -10.79 19.45 16.15
N ALA A 167 -9.59 18.89 16.00
CA ALA A 167 -8.96 18.73 14.70
C ALA A 167 -9.76 17.82 13.76
N VAL A 168 -10.28 16.70 14.26
CA VAL A 168 -11.15 15.78 13.50
C VAL A 168 -12.42 16.50 13.01
N LEU A 169 -13.06 17.30 13.87
CA LEU A 169 -14.24 18.08 13.50
C LEU A 169 -13.96 19.11 12.40
N HIS A 170 -12.78 19.73 12.42
CA HIS A 170 -12.34 20.61 11.34
C HIS A 170 -12.05 19.85 10.04
N ASN A 171 -11.44 18.67 10.12
CA ASN A 171 -11.04 17.88 8.96
C ASN A 171 -12.24 17.36 8.14
N MET A 172 -13.41 17.16 8.78
CA MET A 172 -14.65 16.79 8.09
C MET A 172 -15.10 17.78 7.00
N LYS A 173 -14.60 19.03 7.03
CA LYS A 173 -14.88 20.07 6.03
C LYS A 173 -13.74 20.30 5.03
N GLY A 174 -12.66 19.51 5.11
CA GLY A 174 -11.44 19.66 4.32
C GLY A 174 -10.24 20.14 5.17
N ALA A 175 -9.07 20.25 4.53
CA ALA A 175 -7.78 20.57 5.15
C ALA A 175 -7.68 22.05 5.61
N SER A 176 -8.51 22.45 6.56
CA SER A 176 -8.47 23.77 7.21
C SER A 176 -7.17 23.95 8.00
N PRO A 177 -6.58 25.17 8.06
CA PRO A 177 -5.44 25.46 8.94
C PRO A 177 -5.72 25.18 10.43
N GLU A 178 -6.98 25.15 10.85
CA GLU A 178 -7.34 24.78 12.22
C GLU A 178 -7.10 23.28 12.49
N VAL A 179 -7.08 22.40 11.48
CA VAL A 179 -6.73 20.98 11.66
C VAL A 179 -5.30 20.89 12.19
N GLU A 180 -4.35 21.44 11.43
CA GLU A 180 -2.93 21.46 11.78
C GLU A 180 -2.66 22.07 13.15
N LYS A 181 -3.23 23.26 13.41
CA LYS A 181 -3.07 23.95 14.69
C LYS A 181 -3.52 23.08 15.87
N ASN A 182 -4.69 22.46 15.79
CA ASN A 182 -5.19 21.65 16.91
C ASN A 182 -4.43 20.31 17.03
N LEU A 183 -3.95 19.72 15.94
CA LEU A 183 -3.09 18.53 16.03
C LEU A 183 -1.72 18.86 16.65
N ILE A 184 -1.15 20.03 16.36
CA ILE A 184 0.08 20.51 17.00
C ILE A 184 -0.15 20.69 18.51
N LEU A 185 -1.23 21.38 18.90
CA LEU A 185 -1.58 21.53 20.32
C LEU A 185 -1.81 20.18 21.02
N SER A 186 -2.42 19.23 20.33
CA SER A 186 -2.64 17.86 20.84
C SER A 186 -1.32 17.13 21.08
N LYS A 187 -0.41 17.13 20.09
CA LYS A 187 0.89 16.43 20.19
C LYS A 187 1.86 17.06 21.18
N GLU A 188 1.74 18.36 21.43
CA GLU A 188 2.52 19.09 22.43
C GLU A 188 2.01 18.82 23.85
N ALA A 189 0.70 18.67 24.02
CA ALA A 189 0.09 18.33 25.29
C ALA A 189 0.42 16.90 25.75
N ASP A 190 0.58 15.97 24.81
CA ASP A 190 1.13 14.62 25.08
C ASP A 190 2.12 14.18 23.99
N SER A 191 3.39 14.11 24.39
CA SER A 191 4.49 13.71 23.51
C SER A 191 4.43 12.25 23.05
N PHE A 192 3.65 11.39 23.72
CA PHE A 192 3.49 9.99 23.36
C PHE A 192 2.17 9.72 22.60
N TYR A 193 1.31 10.72 22.44
CA TYR A 193 0.04 10.53 21.74
C TYR A 193 0.25 10.39 20.23
N LEU A 194 0.07 9.19 19.68
CA LEU A 194 0.45 8.87 18.30
C LEU A 194 -0.53 9.40 17.26
N GLN A 195 -1.83 9.34 17.55
CA GLN A 195 -2.92 9.63 16.63
C GLN A 195 -2.82 11.04 16.00
N PRO A 196 -2.50 12.12 16.75
CA PRO A 196 -2.33 13.44 16.15
C PRO A 196 -1.15 13.53 15.17
N ARG A 197 -0.09 12.76 15.40
CA ARG A 197 1.12 12.75 14.55
C ARG A 197 0.85 12.02 13.23
N TYR A 198 0.15 10.88 13.29
CA TYR A 198 -0.33 10.19 12.08
C TYR A 198 -1.23 11.11 11.25
N MET A 199 -2.20 11.75 11.88
CA MET A 199 -3.11 12.66 11.18
C MET A 199 -2.41 13.92 10.63
N LEU A 200 -1.34 14.41 11.29
CA LEU A 200 -0.51 15.49 10.74
C LEU A 200 0.28 15.04 9.51
N ALA A 201 0.87 13.85 9.53
CA ALA A 201 1.56 13.29 8.35
C ALA A 201 0.60 13.22 7.15
N ASP A 202 -0.57 12.61 7.32
CA ASP A 202 -1.61 12.50 6.30
C ASP A 202 -2.08 13.89 5.79
N TYR A 203 -2.25 14.84 6.71
CA TYR A 203 -2.66 16.21 6.36
C TYR A 203 -1.61 16.91 5.48
N TYR A 204 -0.32 16.75 5.78
CA TYR A 204 0.75 17.35 4.98
C TYR A 204 0.90 16.65 3.63
N GLU A 205 0.75 15.33 3.55
CA GLU A 205 0.75 14.59 2.28
C GLU A 205 -0.39 15.01 1.37
N LEU A 206 -1.60 15.16 1.92
CA LEU A 206 -2.75 15.64 1.17
C LEU A 206 -2.52 17.06 0.59
N LYS A 207 -1.75 17.89 1.30
CA LYS A 207 -1.34 19.22 0.83
C LYS A 207 -0.17 19.19 -0.15
N GLY A 208 0.48 18.03 -0.34
CA GLY A 208 1.70 17.90 -1.13
C GLY A 208 2.94 18.47 -0.44
N ASP A 209 2.88 18.75 0.87
CA ASP A 209 4.04 19.15 1.66
C ASP A 209 4.79 17.92 2.17
N THR A 210 5.53 17.28 1.25
CA THR A 210 6.29 16.06 1.53
C THR A 210 7.33 16.25 2.64
N THR A 211 7.89 17.46 2.77
CA THR A 211 8.90 17.75 3.81
C THR A 211 8.27 17.75 5.20
N ALA A 212 7.12 18.41 5.36
CA ALA A 212 6.42 18.43 6.64
C ALA A 212 5.88 17.04 7.01
N ALA A 213 5.33 16.30 6.03
CA ALA A 213 4.90 14.92 6.22
C ALA A 213 6.04 14.01 6.71
N LEU A 214 7.19 14.09 6.04
CA LEU A 214 8.40 13.35 6.40
C LEU A 214 8.85 13.66 7.83
N ALA A 215 8.84 14.93 8.24
CA ALA A 215 9.21 15.31 9.61
C ALA A 215 8.27 14.65 10.65
N GLN A 216 6.97 14.58 10.38
CA GLN A 216 6.01 13.93 11.28
C GLN A 216 6.19 12.40 11.31
N CYS A 217 6.48 11.78 10.17
CA CYS A 217 6.80 10.35 10.12
C CYS A 217 8.09 10.01 10.89
N GLN A 218 9.10 10.88 10.84
CA GLN A 218 10.33 10.71 11.62
C GLN A 218 10.10 10.87 13.13
N GLU A 219 9.27 11.83 13.55
CA GLU A 219 8.82 11.92 14.94
C GLU A 219 8.11 10.62 15.37
N LEU A 220 7.17 10.11 14.56
CA LEU A 220 6.48 8.83 14.82
C LEU A 220 7.47 7.67 14.94
N LEU A 221 8.44 7.56 14.03
CA LEU A 221 9.45 6.51 14.06
C LEU A 221 10.32 6.57 15.33
N SER A 222 10.50 7.75 15.94
CA SER A 222 11.21 7.87 17.22
C SER A 222 10.45 7.24 18.39
N LEU A 223 9.11 7.17 18.29
CA LEU A 223 8.22 6.54 19.27
C LEU A 223 8.01 5.06 18.93
N GLU A 224 7.88 4.73 17.65
CA GLU A 224 7.64 3.39 17.11
C GLU A 224 8.88 2.86 16.36
N THR A 225 10.00 2.75 17.08
CA THR A 225 11.34 2.47 16.51
C THR A 225 11.49 1.21 15.66
N ARG A 226 10.51 0.30 15.70
CA ARG A 226 10.50 -0.99 14.97
C ARG A 226 9.29 -1.17 14.06
N SER A 227 8.60 -0.08 13.69
CA SER A 227 7.51 -0.11 12.72
C SER A 227 8.08 -0.29 11.31
N VAL A 228 7.77 -1.40 10.66
CA VAL A 228 8.18 -1.67 9.27
C VAL A 228 7.43 -0.73 8.33
N GLU A 229 6.14 -0.56 8.59
CA GLU A 229 5.24 0.29 7.82
C GLU A 229 5.70 1.75 7.80
N LEU A 230 6.14 2.30 8.94
CA LEU A 230 6.69 3.67 8.98
C LEU A 230 8.03 3.80 8.26
N LEU A 231 8.90 2.78 8.34
CA LEU A 231 10.18 2.80 7.64
C LEU A 231 9.97 2.78 6.13
N ASP A 232 9.07 1.92 5.64
CA ASP A 232 8.71 1.86 4.22
C ASP A 232 8.14 3.19 3.75
N HIS A 233 7.17 3.74 4.48
CA HIS A 233 6.53 5.00 4.14
C HIS A 233 7.53 6.16 4.08
N ILE A 234 8.45 6.26 5.06
CA ILE A 234 9.54 7.25 5.02
C ILE A 234 10.45 7.02 3.82
N GLY A 235 10.81 5.78 3.53
CA GLY A 235 11.60 5.42 2.34
C GLY A 235 10.92 5.87 1.04
N GLU A 236 9.61 5.66 0.94
CA GLU A 236 8.78 6.07 -0.20
C GLU A 236 8.72 7.60 -0.35
N LEU A 237 8.59 8.34 0.75
CA LEU A 237 8.64 9.81 0.73
C LEU A 237 10.00 10.32 0.20
N TYR A 238 11.11 9.74 0.65
CA TYR A 238 12.44 10.06 0.13
C TYR A 238 12.63 9.68 -1.34
N ALA A 239 12.09 8.54 -1.77
CA ALA A 239 12.14 8.06 -3.16
C ALA A 239 11.18 8.80 -4.10
N SER A 240 10.21 9.53 -3.55
CA SER A 240 9.22 10.27 -4.33
C SER A 240 9.87 11.34 -5.23
N PRO A 241 9.24 11.73 -6.35
CA PRO A 241 9.76 12.80 -7.21
C PRO A 241 9.95 14.15 -6.50
N ALA A 242 9.26 14.37 -5.38
CA ALA A 242 9.33 15.63 -4.63
C ALA A 242 10.67 15.78 -3.88
N ILE A 243 11.24 14.66 -3.40
CA ILE A 243 12.51 14.65 -2.66
C ILE A 243 13.63 14.06 -3.52
N SER A 244 13.39 12.91 -4.14
CA SER A 244 14.30 12.21 -5.04
C SER A 244 15.66 11.87 -4.40
N ASP A 245 15.71 11.66 -3.09
CA ASP A 245 16.91 11.24 -2.35
C ASP A 245 16.94 9.72 -2.20
N ILE A 246 17.27 9.05 -3.31
CA ILE A 246 17.35 7.59 -3.38
C ILE A 246 18.36 6.99 -2.38
N PRO A 247 19.56 7.59 -2.15
CA PRO A 247 20.48 7.09 -1.13
C PRO A 247 19.89 7.10 0.29
N GLU A 248 19.13 8.13 0.66
CA GLU A 248 18.48 8.17 1.97
C GLU A 248 17.32 7.19 2.04
N ALA A 249 16.48 7.11 1.00
CA ALA A 249 15.40 6.12 0.88
C ALA A 249 15.90 4.69 1.09
N GLU A 250 17.03 4.33 0.46
CA GLU A 250 17.63 3.00 0.59
C GLU A 250 17.95 2.63 2.04
N LYS A 251 18.41 3.58 2.87
CA LYS A 251 18.69 3.32 4.29
C LYS A 251 17.43 2.90 5.05
N TYR A 252 16.29 3.52 4.75
CA TYR A 252 15.02 3.19 5.40
C TYR A 252 14.49 1.83 4.92
N PHE A 253 14.53 1.56 3.61
CA PHE A 253 14.15 0.26 3.08
C PHE A 253 15.07 -0.87 3.58
N LEU A 254 16.37 -0.63 3.74
CA LEU A 254 17.29 -1.60 4.34
C LEU A 254 16.91 -1.89 5.80
N ARG A 255 16.60 -0.86 6.59
CA ARG A 255 16.14 -1.05 7.99
C ARG A 255 14.81 -1.80 8.06
N ALA A 256 13.86 -1.50 7.17
CA ALA A 256 12.59 -2.22 7.06
C ALA A 256 12.83 -3.70 6.74
N TRP A 257 13.67 -3.97 5.74
CA TRP A 257 14.06 -5.33 5.34
C TRP A 257 14.83 -6.08 6.43
N GLU A 258 15.67 -5.40 7.23
CA GLU A 258 16.37 -6.01 8.36
C GLU A 258 15.41 -6.45 9.48
N LEU A 259 14.31 -5.71 9.69
CA LEU A 259 13.25 -6.07 10.64
C LEU A 259 12.35 -7.18 10.11
N ASP A 260 11.99 -7.13 8.84
CA ASP A 260 11.23 -8.17 8.14
C ASP A 260 11.78 -8.39 6.72
N LYS A 261 12.59 -9.45 6.57
CA LYS A 261 13.18 -9.83 5.28
C LYS A 261 12.17 -10.28 4.23
N SER A 262 10.92 -10.48 4.63
CA SER A 262 9.83 -10.86 3.75
C SER A 262 8.92 -9.69 3.37
N ASP A 263 9.20 -8.48 3.86
CA ASP A 263 8.38 -7.32 3.57
C ASP A 263 8.34 -6.97 2.06
N PRO A 264 7.16 -6.89 1.42
CA PRO A 264 7.01 -6.59 0.00
C PRO A 264 7.54 -5.23 -0.41
N SER A 265 7.31 -4.17 0.36
CA SER A 265 7.69 -2.81 -0.05
C SER A 265 9.20 -2.68 0.01
N ALA A 266 9.82 -3.08 1.13
CA ALA A 266 11.26 -3.07 1.28
C ALA A 266 11.95 -3.94 0.21
N CYS A 267 11.48 -5.18 0.00
CA CYS A 267 12.02 -6.07 -1.05
C CYS A 267 11.89 -5.45 -2.45
N PHE A 268 10.73 -4.84 -2.76
CA PHE A 268 10.49 -4.22 -4.06
C PHE A 268 11.43 -3.05 -4.30
N TRP A 269 11.46 -2.07 -3.39
CA TRP A 269 12.28 -0.88 -3.57
C TRP A 269 13.78 -1.17 -3.61
N LEU A 270 14.28 -2.05 -2.74
CA LEU A 270 15.67 -2.48 -2.78
C LEU A 270 16.02 -3.19 -4.10
N SER A 271 15.08 -3.97 -4.65
CA SER A 271 15.27 -4.60 -5.96
C SER A 271 15.31 -3.59 -7.11
N VAL A 272 14.48 -2.55 -7.07
CA VAL A 272 14.47 -1.48 -8.08
C VAL A 272 15.74 -0.62 -7.99
N ILE A 273 16.18 -0.28 -6.78
CA ILE A 273 17.40 0.50 -6.55
C ILE A 273 18.64 -0.26 -7.08
N THR A 274 18.72 -1.56 -6.84
CA THR A 274 19.81 -2.40 -7.35
C THR A 274 19.70 -2.69 -8.85
N GLU A 275 18.49 -2.85 -9.39
CA GLU A 275 18.24 -2.91 -10.84
C GLU A 275 18.76 -1.66 -11.55
N ASN A 276 18.49 -0.46 -11.03
CA ASN A 276 18.98 0.79 -11.60
C ASN A 276 20.51 0.88 -11.60
N ARG A 277 21.18 0.19 -10.67
CA ARG A 277 22.64 0.02 -10.63
C ARG A 277 23.14 -1.10 -11.54
N LYS A 278 22.24 -1.78 -12.25
CA LYS A 278 22.49 -2.98 -13.08
C LYS A 278 23.01 -4.18 -12.29
N ASP A 279 22.82 -4.20 -10.97
CA ASP A 279 23.15 -5.33 -10.11
C ASP A 279 21.93 -6.26 -9.98
N TYR A 280 21.66 -7.00 -11.06
CA TYR A 280 20.57 -7.98 -11.10
C TYR A 280 20.79 -9.16 -10.15
N ALA A 281 22.03 -9.40 -9.72
CA ALA A 281 22.33 -10.43 -8.74
C ALA A 281 21.73 -10.08 -7.39
N ALA A 282 22.01 -8.87 -6.91
CA ALA A 282 21.46 -8.30 -5.69
C ALA A 282 19.94 -8.06 -5.78
N ALA A 283 19.45 -7.55 -6.90
CA ALA A 283 18.01 -7.32 -7.10
C ALA A 283 17.17 -8.59 -6.90
N ALA A 284 17.64 -9.71 -7.45
CA ALA A 284 16.98 -10.99 -7.22
C ALA A 284 17.06 -11.44 -5.74
N ALA A 285 18.19 -11.21 -5.06
CA ALA A 285 18.37 -11.64 -3.68
C ALA A 285 17.38 -10.95 -2.73
N TYR A 286 17.06 -9.67 -2.97
CA TYR A 286 16.02 -8.97 -2.21
C TYR A 286 14.62 -9.52 -2.50
N LEU A 287 14.28 -9.76 -3.78
CA LEU A 287 12.96 -10.31 -4.13
C LEU A 287 12.76 -11.76 -3.69
N GLU A 288 13.79 -12.60 -3.66
CA GLU A 288 13.73 -14.02 -3.26
C GLU A 288 13.01 -14.23 -1.90
N GLY A 289 13.16 -13.30 -0.97
CA GLY A 289 12.55 -13.37 0.37
C GLY A 289 11.11 -12.85 0.46
N SER A 290 10.63 -12.12 -0.56
CA SER A 290 9.38 -11.36 -0.48
C SER A 290 8.15 -12.24 -0.32
N ARG A 291 7.27 -11.92 0.65
CA ARG A 291 5.98 -12.60 0.81
C ARG A 291 5.06 -12.42 -0.40
N ALA A 292 5.26 -11.37 -1.20
CA ALA A 292 4.48 -11.11 -2.41
C ALA A 292 4.69 -12.15 -3.52
N LEU A 293 5.82 -12.88 -3.54
CA LEU A 293 6.06 -13.98 -4.48
C LEU A 293 5.00 -15.08 -4.41
N LYS A 294 4.35 -15.21 -3.25
CA LYS A 294 3.28 -16.19 -3.10
C LYS A 294 2.09 -15.78 -3.95
N ASP A 295 1.67 -14.53 -3.94
CA ASP A 295 0.33 -14.16 -4.40
C ASP A 295 0.32 -13.31 -5.68
N ASP A 296 1.46 -12.73 -6.05
CA ASP A 296 1.58 -11.86 -7.21
C ASP A 296 2.50 -12.45 -8.30
N PRO A 297 1.95 -12.89 -9.46
CA PRO A 297 2.76 -13.36 -10.58
C PRO A 297 3.66 -12.25 -11.16
N GLY A 298 3.33 -10.97 -11.02
CA GLY A 298 4.16 -9.86 -11.48
C GLY A 298 5.50 -9.79 -10.76
N VAL A 299 5.52 -10.06 -9.45
CA VAL A 299 6.76 -10.13 -8.65
C VAL A 299 7.60 -11.34 -9.07
N VAL A 300 6.95 -12.48 -9.34
CA VAL A 300 7.62 -13.69 -9.84
C VAL A 300 8.25 -13.46 -11.21
N LEU A 301 7.54 -12.77 -12.11
CA LEU A 301 8.07 -12.42 -13.44
C LEU A 301 9.27 -11.49 -13.35
N ARG A 302 9.22 -10.47 -12.48
CA ARG A 302 10.34 -9.56 -12.21
C ARG A 302 11.56 -10.29 -11.64
N LEU A 303 11.35 -11.21 -10.69
CA LEU A 303 12.42 -12.06 -10.18
C LEU A 303 12.99 -12.97 -11.29
N GLY A 304 12.14 -13.47 -12.18
CA GLY A 304 12.55 -14.31 -13.31
C GLY A 304 13.45 -13.56 -14.27
N TYR A 305 13.07 -12.32 -14.59
CA TYR A 305 13.89 -11.38 -15.35
C TYR A 305 15.25 -11.13 -14.66
N TYR A 306 15.28 -10.86 -13.35
CA TYR A 306 16.56 -10.66 -12.64
C TYR A 306 17.45 -11.90 -12.65
N TYR A 307 16.87 -13.10 -12.55
CA TYR A 307 17.65 -14.33 -12.71
C TYR A 307 18.23 -14.46 -14.12
N THR A 308 17.45 -14.20 -15.17
CA THR A 308 17.93 -14.21 -16.56
C THR A 308 19.05 -13.19 -16.77
N GLN A 309 18.86 -11.93 -16.36
CA GLN A 309 19.87 -10.87 -16.53
C GLN A 309 21.16 -11.11 -15.73
N SER A 310 21.09 -11.88 -14.65
CA SER A 310 22.26 -12.29 -13.86
C SER A 310 22.87 -13.63 -14.31
N GLY A 311 22.41 -14.21 -15.42
CA GLY A 311 22.90 -15.49 -15.97
C GLY A 311 22.48 -16.73 -15.17
N ARG A 312 21.53 -16.58 -14.22
CA ARG A 312 21.00 -17.67 -13.38
C ARG A 312 19.78 -18.33 -14.04
N TYR A 313 19.90 -18.71 -15.31
CA TYR A 313 18.80 -19.20 -16.13
C TYR A 313 18.07 -20.42 -15.54
N LEU A 314 18.80 -21.36 -14.92
CA LEU A 314 18.18 -22.53 -14.28
C LEU A 314 17.26 -22.16 -13.12
N LYS A 315 17.63 -21.16 -12.31
CA LYS A 315 16.76 -20.65 -11.23
C LYS A 315 15.51 -19.97 -11.79
N ALA A 316 15.66 -19.19 -12.87
CA ALA A 316 14.53 -18.57 -13.55
C ALA A 316 13.52 -19.63 -14.00
N VAL A 317 13.99 -20.69 -14.67
CA VAL A 317 13.15 -21.79 -15.15
C VAL A 317 12.45 -22.52 -14.00
N GLU A 318 13.16 -22.92 -12.95
CA GLU A 318 12.57 -23.64 -11.82
C GLU A 318 11.41 -22.86 -11.19
N MET A 319 11.63 -21.57 -10.93
CA MET A 319 10.62 -20.70 -10.36
C MET A 319 9.45 -20.45 -11.32
N LEU A 320 9.73 -20.19 -12.61
CA LEU A 320 8.69 -19.99 -13.61
C LEU A 320 7.87 -21.26 -13.88
N GLU A 321 8.46 -22.45 -13.76
CA GLU A 321 7.72 -23.73 -13.79
C GLU A 321 6.75 -23.85 -12.61
N ALA A 322 7.17 -23.46 -11.40
CA ALA A 322 6.28 -23.41 -10.24
C ALA A 322 5.15 -22.39 -10.43
N ALA A 323 5.48 -21.22 -10.98
CA ALA A 323 4.52 -20.17 -11.31
C ALA A 323 3.49 -20.60 -12.36
N ALA A 324 3.93 -21.28 -13.43
CA ALA A 324 3.05 -21.79 -14.48
C ALA A 324 2.06 -22.85 -13.96
N LYS A 325 2.46 -23.64 -12.95
CA LYS A 325 1.56 -24.58 -12.26
C LYS A 325 0.52 -23.85 -11.41
N LYS A 326 0.92 -22.79 -10.71
CA LYS A 326 0.03 -22.00 -9.84
C LYS A 326 -0.93 -21.12 -10.62
N TRP A 327 -0.47 -20.48 -11.68
CA TRP A 327 -1.24 -19.58 -12.54
C TRP A 327 -1.29 -20.08 -13.99
N PRO A 328 -1.95 -21.22 -14.26
CA PRO A 328 -1.92 -21.89 -15.57
C PRO A 328 -2.61 -21.10 -16.71
N LYS A 329 -3.34 -20.04 -16.38
CA LYS A 329 -3.98 -19.13 -17.33
C LYS A 329 -3.16 -17.85 -17.59
N ASN A 330 -2.10 -17.60 -16.82
CA ASN A 330 -1.26 -16.42 -17.01
C ASN A 330 -0.34 -16.62 -18.21
N THR A 331 -0.61 -15.89 -19.29
CA THR A 331 0.12 -15.98 -20.56
C THR A 331 1.52 -15.38 -20.49
N GLU A 332 1.76 -14.40 -19.62
CA GLU A 332 3.08 -13.80 -19.42
C GLU A 332 4.01 -14.80 -18.75
N VAL A 333 3.55 -15.48 -17.69
CA VAL A 333 4.31 -16.56 -17.04
C VAL A 333 4.67 -17.67 -18.04
N ALA A 334 3.73 -18.07 -18.90
CA ALA A 334 4.01 -19.04 -19.95
C ALA A 334 5.06 -18.54 -20.96
N TYR A 335 4.99 -17.27 -21.35
CA TYR A 335 5.94 -16.65 -22.27
C TYR A 335 7.35 -16.59 -21.68
N PHE A 336 7.50 -16.03 -20.48
CA PHE A 336 8.81 -15.96 -19.81
C PHE A 336 9.38 -17.34 -19.49
N LEU A 337 8.55 -18.34 -19.17
CA LEU A 337 9.00 -19.71 -19.02
C LEU A 337 9.55 -20.28 -20.34
N ALA A 338 8.92 -19.96 -21.48
CA ALA A 338 9.43 -20.38 -22.77
C ALA A 338 10.77 -19.71 -23.11
N LEU A 339 10.95 -18.43 -22.78
CA LEU A 339 12.25 -17.76 -22.88
C LEU A 339 13.30 -18.45 -22.01
N GLY A 340 12.97 -18.75 -20.75
CA GLY A 340 13.91 -19.47 -19.87
C GLY A 340 14.25 -20.88 -20.37
N TYR A 341 13.31 -21.57 -21.03
CA TYR A 341 13.62 -22.84 -21.71
C TYR A 341 14.57 -22.63 -22.89
N ASP A 342 14.42 -21.54 -23.65
CA ASP A 342 15.34 -21.22 -24.73
C ASP A 342 16.75 -20.92 -24.20
N ASP A 343 16.86 -20.08 -23.17
CA ASP A 343 18.11 -19.70 -22.50
C ASP A 343 18.84 -20.90 -21.83
N THR A 344 18.16 -22.03 -21.67
CA THR A 344 18.72 -23.26 -21.07
C THR A 344 18.85 -24.42 -22.05
N ASP A 345 18.85 -24.13 -23.35
CA ASP A 345 18.97 -25.10 -24.46
C ASP A 345 17.87 -26.18 -24.46
N ARG A 346 16.71 -25.86 -23.87
CA ARG A 346 15.53 -26.73 -23.85
C ARG A 346 14.57 -26.35 -24.99
N THR A 347 15.10 -26.16 -26.19
CA THR A 347 14.41 -25.62 -27.38
C THR A 347 13.08 -26.32 -27.67
N ALA A 348 13.06 -27.66 -27.59
CA ALA A 348 11.83 -28.43 -27.84
C ALA A 348 10.69 -28.07 -26.85
N LYS A 349 11.03 -27.78 -25.58
CA LYS A 349 10.04 -27.31 -24.59
C LYS A 349 9.59 -25.88 -24.88
N ALA A 350 10.52 -24.99 -25.23
CA ALA A 350 10.22 -23.61 -25.61
C ALA A 350 9.25 -23.55 -26.79
N LEU A 351 9.56 -24.24 -27.90
CA LEU A 351 8.70 -24.31 -29.09
C LEU A 351 7.31 -24.86 -28.78
N LYS A 352 7.23 -25.95 -28.01
CA LYS A 352 5.94 -26.53 -27.61
C LYS A 352 5.11 -25.52 -26.82
N LEU A 353 5.70 -24.88 -25.82
CA LEU A 353 5.00 -23.93 -24.94
C LEU A 353 4.56 -22.67 -25.70
N LEU A 354 5.42 -22.12 -26.56
CA LEU A 354 5.08 -20.98 -27.41
C LEU A 354 3.97 -21.32 -28.39
N LYS A 355 4.00 -22.51 -29.01
CA LYS A 355 2.92 -22.95 -29.91
C LYS A 355 1.58 -23.08 -29.19
N GLU A 356 1.57 -23.66 -27.99
CA GLU A 356 0.38 -23.72 -27.14
C GLU A 356 -0.12 -22.32 -26.74
N LEU A 357 0.81 -21.41 -26.42
CA LEU A 357 0.50 -20.02 -26.07
C LEU A 357 -0.10 -19.25 -27.24
N ILE A 358 0.48 -19.36 -28.45
CA ILE A 358 -0.05 -18.75 -29.68
C ILE A 358 -1.45 -19.30 -30.00
N GLY A 359 -1.69 -20.60 -29.77
CA GLY A 359 -3.03 -21.19 -29.94
C GLY A 359 -4.08 -20.61 -28.99
N LYS A 360 -3.70 -20.33 -27.74
CA LYS A 360 -4.60 -19.74 -26.72
C LYS A 360 -4.76 -18.23 -26.83
N ALA A 361 -3.69 -17.53 -27.24
CA ALA A 361 -3.63 -16.09 -27.39
C ALA A 361 -3.04 -15.71 -28.75
N PRO A 362 -3.82 -15.81 -29.86
CA PRO A 362 -3.31 -15.59 -31.21
C PRO A 362 -2.76 -14.18 -31.48
N GLY A 363 -3.19 -13.20 -30.67
CA GLY A 363 -2.72 -11.82 -30.71
C GLY A 363 -1.44 -11.54 -29.92
N ASN A 364 -0.88 -12.52 -29.21
CA ASN A 364 0.38 -12.34 -28.50
C ASN A 364 1.55 -12.29 -29.51
N LYS A 365 1.94 -11.06 -29.86
CA LYS A 365 2.97 -10.80 -30.88
C LYS A 365 4.36 -11.26 -30.42
N ASP A 366 4.68 -11.09 -29.14
CA ASP A 366 5.98 -11.45 -28.57
C ASP A 366 6.20 -12.96 -28.61
N ALA A 367 5.21 -13.75 -28.18
CA ALA A 367 5.27 -15.21 -28.27
C ALA A 367 5.44 -15.70 -29.71
N ARG A 368 4.77 -15.05 -30.67
CA ARG A 368 4.88 -15.40 -32.09
C ARG A 368 6.24 -15.03 -32.68
N LEU A 369 6.77 -13.86 -32.31
CA LEU A 369 8.10 -13.43 -32.73
C LEU A 369 9.16 -14.40 -32.22
N GLN A 370 9.11 -14.75 -30.93
CA GLN A 370 10.06 -15.69 -30.34
C GLN A 370 9.93 -17.09 -30.93
N TYR A 371 8.72 -17.58 -31.18
CA TYR A 371 8.54 -18.86 -31.86
C TYR A 371 9.15 -18.84 -33.27
N ALA A 372 8.97 -17.74 -34.01
CA ALA A 372 9.54 -17.59 -35.36
C ALA A 372 11.07 -17.58 -35.34
N ILE A 373 11.68 -16.83 -34.39
CA ILE A 373 13.14 -16.77 -34.21
C ILE A 373 13.69 -18.16 -33.86
N ILE A 374 13.07 -18.89 -32.94
CA ILE A 374 13.51 -20.23 -32.58
C ILE A 374 13.35 -21.20 -33.77
N CYS A 375 12.24 -21.13 -34.52
CA CYS A 375 12.07 -21.94 -35.72
C CYS A 375 13.14 -21.65 -36.78
N GLU A 376 13.49 -20.38 -36.98
CA GLU A 376 14.55 -19.96 -37.89
C GLU A 376 15.90 -20.55 -37.47
N ARG A 377 16.25 -20.43 -36.18
CA ARG A 377 17.48 -21.00 -35.61
C ARG A 377 17.55 -22.53 -35.74
N GLU A 378 16.42 -23.22 -35.61
CA GLU A 378 16.28 -24.66 -35.80
C GLU A 378 16.09 -25.07 -37.28
N ASN A 379 16.21 -24.13 -38.21
CA ASN A 379 16.07 -24.32 -39.65
C ASN A 379 14.68 -24.77 -40.13
N ASP A 380 13.62 -24.57 -39.33
CA ASP A 380 12.22 -24.70 -39.74
C ASP A 380 11.71 -23.38 -40.35
N ILE A 381 12.14 -23.14 -41.58
CA ILE A 381 11.90 -21.88 -42.30
C ILE A 381 10.44 -21.71 -42.69
N VAL A 382 9.74 -22.82 -42.91
CA VAL A 382 8.32 -22.79 -43.27
C VAL A 382 7.52 -22.21 -42.10
N SER A 383 7.73 -22.73 -40.89
CA SER A 383 7.07 -22.22 -39.69
C SER A 383 7.49 -20.78 -39.38
N ALA A 384 8.79 -20.46 -39.48
CA ALA A 384 9.30 -19.12 -39.22
C ALA A 384 8.69 -18.07 -40.17
N GLU A 385 8.71 -18.33 -41.49
CA GLU A 385 8.17 -17.43 -42.50
C GLU A 385 6.66 -17.22 -42.30
N GLU A 386 5.89 -18.28 -42.01
CA GLU A 386 4.45 -18.17 -41.72
C GLU A 386 4.21 -17.19 -40.57
N GLN A 387 4.96 -17.32 -39.47
CA GLN A 387 4.80 -16.48 -38.29
C GLN A 387 5.23 -15.03 -38.54
N PHE A 388 6.36 -14.80 -39.21
CA PHE A 388 6.79 -13.45 -39.55
C PHE A 388 5.80 -12.75 -40.48
N ARG A 389 5.27 -13.46 -41.49
CA ARG A 389 4.25 -12.89 -42.39
C ARG A 389 2.96 -12.55 -41.66
N TYR A 390 2.55 -13.38 -40.69
CA TYR A 390 1.41 -13.05 -39.84
C TYR A 390 1.65 -11.74 -39.07
N LEU A 391 2.83 -11.57 -38.47
CA LEU A 391 3.20 -10.35 -37.75
C LEU A 391 3.19 -9.12 -38.67
N LEU A 392 3.74 -9.25 -39.89
CA LEU A 392 3.75 -8.18 -40.89
C LEU A 392 2.38 -7.86 -41.48
N ALA A 393 1.46 -8.82 -41.55
CA ALA A 393 0.09 -8.55 -41.95
C ALA A 393 -0.63 -7.67 -40.91
N ALA A 394 -0.34 -7.87 -39.63
CA ALA A 394 -0.89 -7.08 -38.53
C ALA A 394 -0.20 -5.72 -38.36
N ASP A 395 1.12 -5.66 -38.59
CA ASP A 395 1.92 -4.44 -38.53
C ASP A 395 2.94 -4.39 -39.68
N PRO A 396 2.54 -3.87 -40.85
CA PRO A 396 3.41 -3.81 -42.03
C PRO A 396 4.62 -2.87 -41.87
N GLY A 397 4.65 -2.06 -40.81
CA GLY A 397 5.70 -1.09 -40.51
C GLY A 397 6.68 -1.57 -39.43
N ASN A 398 6.57 -2.81 -38.97
CA ASN A 398 7.47 -3.35 -37.95
C ASN A 398 8.87 -3.60 -38.52
N ALA A 399 9.79 -2.64 -38.34
CA ALA A 399 11.14 -2.70 -38.90
C ALA A 399 11.91 -3.96 -38.47
N ASN A 400 11.75 -4.37 -37.21
CA ASN A 400 12.41 -5.55 -36.66
C ASN A 400 11.93 -6.85 -37.36
N THR A 401 10.60 -7.03 -37.47
CA THR A 401 10.03 -8.21 -38.15
C THR A 401 10.36 -8.23 -39.64
N LEU A 402 10.38 -7.06 -40.31
CA LEU A 402 10.83 -6.93 -41.70
C LEU A 402 12.27 -7.41 -41.85
N ASN A 403 13.15 -6.98 -40.96
CA ASN A 403 14.55 -7.39 -40.98
C ASN A 403 14.71 -8.89 -40.71
N TYR A 404 14.05 -9.44 -39.68
CA TYR A 404 14.12 -10.87 -39.38
C TYR A 404 13.68 -11.75 -40.55
N LEU A 405 12.52 -11.46 -41.15
CA LEU A 405 12.04 -12.24 -42.30
C LEU A 405 12.99 -12.11 -43.49
N GLY A 406 13.42 -10.89 -43.81
CA GLY A 406 14.31 -10.66 -44.92
C GLY A 406 15.67 -11.32 -44.72
N TYR A 407 16.26 -11.23 -43.53
CA TYR A 407 17.53 -11.87 -43.20
C TYR A 407 17.42 -13.40 -43.26
N ALA A 408 16.38 -13.99 -42.65
CA ALA A 408 16.15 -15.44 -42.65
C ALA A 408 16.08 -16.03 -44.07
N LEU A 409 15.46 -15.29 -45.00
CA LEU A 409 15.39 -15.62 -46.43
C LEU A 409 16.74 -15.42 -47.12
N ALA A 410 17.38 -14.26 -46.90
CA ALA A 410 18.65 -13.90 -47.53
C ALA A 410 19.77 -14.88 -47.18
N ASP A 411 19.89 -15.23 -45.90
CA ASP A 411 20.96 -16.09 -45.39
C ASP A 411 20.99 -17.46 -46.09
N ARG A 412 19.81 -17.97 -46.40
CA ARG A 412 19.59 -19.25 -47.08
C ARG A 412 19.52 -19.17 -48.60
N GLY A 413 19.71 -17.99 -49.18
CA GLY A 413 19.60 -17.80 -50.63
C GLY A 413 18.18 -17.90 -51.19
N LEU A 414 17.15 -17.75 -50.34
CA LEU A 414 15.76 -17.90 -50.72
C LEU A 414 15.12 -16.54 -51.02
N LYS A 415 14.29 -16.46 -52.06
CA LYS A 415 13.46 -15.28 -52.39
C LYS A 415 14.23 -13.95 -52.29
N LEU A 416 15.46 -13.91 -52.81
CA LEU A 416 16.42 -12.84 -52.55
C LEU A 416 15.92 -11.43 -52.90
N GLU A 417 15.13 -11.30 -53.96
CA GLU A 417 14.47 -10.05 -54.33
C GLU A 417 13.47 -9.58 -53.26
N GLU A 418 12.67 -10.49 -52.74
CA GLU A 418 11.69 -10.19 -51.69
C GLU A 418 12.40 -9.87 -50.37
N ALA A 419 13.41 -10.67 -50.02
CA ALA A 419 14.27 -10.47 -48.86
C ALA A 419 14.89 -9.07 -48.85
N GLN A 420 15.46 -8.64 -49.98
CA GLN A 420 16.00 -7.29 -50.12
C GLN A 420 14.91 -6.23 -49.97
N GLY A 421 13.71 -6.46 -50.49
CA GLY A 421 12.57 -5.56 -50.33
C GLY A 421 12.22 -5.33 -48.87
N PHE A 422 12.11 -6.40 -48.07
CA PHE A 422 11.84 -6.32 -46.64
C PHE A 422 12.96 -5.60 -45.88
N ILE A 423 14.22 -5.99 -46.09
CA ILE A 423 15.36 -5.39 -45.40
C ILE A 423 15.51 -3.92 -45.76
N SER A 424 15.33 -3.56 -47.05
CA SER A 424 15.42 -2.16 -47.50
C SER A 424 14.34 -1.29 -46.85
N LYS A 425 13.15 -1.85 -46.60
CA LYS A 425 12.09 -1.17 -45.84
C LYS A 425 12.43 -1.06 -44.35
N ALA A 426 13.05 -2.08 -43.75
CA ALA A 426 13.53 -2.00 -42.36
C ALA A 426 14.59 -0.88 -42.20
N VAL A 427 15.56 -0.83 -43.12
CA VAL A 427 16.59 0.23 -43.15
C VAL A 427 16.00 1.61 -43.40
N SER A 428 14.95 1.75 -44.22
CA SER A 428 14.34 3.08 -44.44
C SER A 428 13.59 3.59 -43.20
N LEU A 429 13.04 2.69 -42.38
CA LEU A 429 12.39 3.02 -41.11
C LEU A 429 13.42 3.34 -40.03
N GLU A 430 14.52 2.59 -39.97
CA GLU A 430 15.60 2.77 -38.99
C GLU A 430 16.99 2.85 -39.66
N PRO A 431 17.34 4.01 -40.28
CA PRO A 431 18.51 4.13 -41.16
C PRO A 431 19.87 4.09 -40.45
N ARG A 432 19.87 4.11 -39.11
CA ARG A 432 21.08 4.05 -38.28
C ARG A 432 21.25 2.72 -37.55
N ASN A 433 20.33 1.77 -37.74
CA ASN A 433 20.39 0.47 -37.09
C ASN A 433 21.48 -0.40 -37.77
N GLY A 434 22.56 -0.67 -37.04
CA GLY A 434 23.72 -1.41 -37.56
C GLY A 434 23.38 -2.81 -38.05
N ALA A 435 22.51 -3.53 -37.34
CA ALA A 435 22.10 -4.90 -37.70
C ALA A 435 21.28 -4.92 -39.01
N TYR A 436 20.45 -3.90 -39.25
CA TYR A 436 19.67 -3.83 -40.49
C TYR A 436 20.54 -3.46 -41.69
N LEU A 437 21.52 -2.57 -41.48
CA LEU A 437 22.51 -2.22 -42.49
C LEU A 437 23.38 -3.43 -42.87
N ASP A 438 23.75 -4.25 -41.88
CA ASP A 438 24.46 -5.51 -42.08
C ASP A 438 23.60 -6.51 -42.88
N SER A 439 22.35 -6.73 -42.46
CA SER A 439 21.40 -7.57 -43.20
C SER A 439 21.25 -7.12 -44.66
N LEU A 440 21.25 -5.81 -44.92
CA LEU A 440 21.18 -5.25 -46.28
C LEU A 440 22.46 -5.50 -47.08
N ALA A 441 23.62 -5.46 -46.42
CA ALA A 441 24.87 -5.86 -47.04
C ALA A 441 24.85 -7.35 -47.41
N TRP A 442 24.37 -8.19 -46.48
CA TRP A 442 24.29 -9.64 -46.63
C TRP A 442 23.41 -10.07 -47.79
N VAL A 443 22.20 -9.51 -47.92
CA VAL A 443 21.33 -9.84 -49.07
C VAL A 443 21.92 -9.40 -50.40
N ASN A 444 22.60 -8.24 -50.47
CA ASN A 444 23.30 -7.82 -51.69
C ASN A 444 24.46 -8.76 -52.02
N PHE A 445 25.17 -9.23 -51.01
CA PHE A 445 26.23 -10.22 -51.17
C PHE A 445 25.71 -11.55 -51.73
N LYS A 446 24.64 -12.10 -51.13
CA LYS A 446 23.99 -13.34 -51.59
C LYS A 446 23.41 -13.23 -53.00
N ARG A 447 23.05 -12.03 -53.45
CA ARG A 447 22.63 -11.74 -54.84
C ARG A 447 23.79 -11.58 -55.83
N GLY A 448 25.04 -11.60 -55.36
CA GLY A 448 26.24 -11.37 -56.18
C GLY A 448 26.59 -9.89 -56.40
N ASN A 449 25.86 -8.95 -55.78
CA ASN A 449 26.12 -7.51 -55.88
C ASN A 449 27.18 -7.09 -54.85
N VAL A 450 28.40 -7.60 -55.05
CA VAL A 450 29.54 -7.39 -54.16
C VAL A 450 29.89 -5.90 -53.93
N PRO A 451 29.83 -4.99 -54.93
CA PRO A 451 30.10 -3.56 -54.71
C PRO A 451 29.12 -2.90 -53.73
N GLU A 452 27.81 -3.14 -53.89
CA GLU A 452 26.77 -2.65 -52.97
C GLU A 452 26.94 -3.27 -51.58
N ALA A 453 27.23 -4.57 -51.49
CA ALA A 453 27.47 -5.25 -50.21
C ALA A 453 28.61 -4.58 -49.43
N ARG A 454 29.73 -4.26 -50.09
CA ARG A 454 30.86 -3.52 -49.51
C ARG A 454 30.47 -2.13 -48.98
N SER A 455 29.63 -1.42 -49.73
CA SER A 455 29.16 -0.09 -49.32
C SER A 455 28.30 -0.17 -48.05
N TRP A 456 27.36 -1.12 -48.00
CA TRP A 456 26.46 -1.28 -46.85
C TRP A 456 27.16 -1.84 -45.62
N ILE A 457 28.04 -2.83 -45.76
CA ILE A 457 28.75 -3.41 -44.62
C ILE A 457 29.68 -2.39 -43.96
N GLY A 458 30.28 -1.47 -44.75
CA GLY A 458 31.06 -0.37 -44.21
C GLY A 458 30.23 0.66 -43.42
N LYS A 459 28.92 0.79 -43.70
CA LYS A 459 27.99 1.58 -42.89
C LYS A 459 27.57 0.83 -41.63
N ALA A 460 27.33 -0.48 -41.73
CA ALA A 460 26.99 -1.34 -40.60
C ALA A 460 28.10 -1.30 -39.54
N LEU A 461 29.36 -1.50 -39.94
CA LEU A 461 30.53 -1.41 -39.05
C LEU A 461 30.70 -0.05 -38.36
N LYS A 462 30.29 1.05 -39.01
CA LYS A 462 30.33 2.38 -38.39
C LYS A 462 29.24 2.56 -37.33
N ALA A 463 28.11 1.87 -37.49
CA ALA A 463 26.98 1.93 -36.58
C ALA A 463 27.12 0.95 -35.41
N LEU A 464 27.69 -0.24 -35.65
CA LEU A 464 27.84 -1.30 -34.67
C LEU A 464 29.15 -2.06 -34.94
N ALA A 465 30.22 -1.69 -34.23
CA ALA A 465 31.57 -2.20 -34.45
C ALA A 465 31.95 -3.35 -33.51
N ASP A 466 31.17 -3.57 -32.47
CA ASP A 466 31.38 -4.55 -31.39
C ASP A 466 30.54 -5.82 -31.56
N ASP A 467 30.11 -6.11 -32.79
CA ASP A 467 29.34 -7.30 -33.14
C ASP A 467 30.18 -8.27 -33.98
N GLY A 468 30.35 -9.50 -33.48
CA GLY A 468 31.16 -10.54 -34.14
C GLY A 468 30.60 -10.95 -35.50
N VAL A 469 29.28 -11.08 -35.64
CA VAL A 469 28.60 -11.53 -36.87
C VAL A 469 28.82 -10.52 -38.00
N ILE A 470 28.75 -9.23 -37.69
CA ILE A 470 29.05 -8.18 -38.68
C ILE A 470 30.50 -8.33 -39.18
N TRP A 471 31.46 -8.61 -38.29
CA TRP A 471 32.84 -8.85 -38.69
C TRP A 471 33.03 -10.14 -39.51
N GLU A 472 32.21 -11.17 -39.31
CA GLU A 472 32.19 -12.35 -40.18
C GLU A 472 31.72 -12.00 -41.58
N HIS A 473 30.58 -11.31 -41.70
CA HIS A 473 30.07 -10.86 -42.99
C HIS A 473 31.07 -9.95 -43.73
N VAL A 474 31.77 -9.06 -43.01
CA VAL A 474 32.89 -8.27 -43.58
C VAL A 474 33.96 -9.20 -44.14
N GLY A 475 34.35 -10.22 -43.38
CA GLY A 475 35.30 -11.24 -43.82
C GLY A 475 34.91 -11.87 -45.16
N GLU A 476 33.68 -12.39 -45.23
CA GLU A 476 33.16 -13.06 -46.42
C GLU A 476 33.02 -12.14 -47.63
N ILE A 477 32.46 -10.95 -47.44
CA ILE A 477 32.26 -9.97 -48.51
C ILE A 477 33.61 -9.55 -49.10
N TYR A 478 34.62 -9.30 -48.26
CA TYR A 478 35.94 -8.89 -48.74
C TYR A 478 36.72 -10.05 -49.39
N ALA A 479 36.56 -11.29 -48.89
CA ALA A 479 37.16 -12.47 -49.51
C ALA A 479 36.62 -12.70 -50.93
N ALA A 480 35.29 -12.64 -51.10
CA ALA A 480 34.65 -12.78 -52.41
C ALA A 480 35.03 -11.68 -53.42
N SER A 481 35.56 -10.57 -52.93
CA SER A 481 36.03 -9.45 -53.74
C SER A 481 37.54 -9.50 -54.05
N GLY A 482 38.26 -10.52 -53.56
CA GLY A 482 39.71 -10.68 -53.73
C GLY A 482 40.59 -9.84 -52.80
N ASP A 483 40.05 -9.26 -51.72
CA ASP A 483 40.84 -8.55 -50.70
C ASP A 483 41.06 -9.44 -49.47
N ASP A 484 41.92 -10.44 -49.64
CA ASP A 484 42.23 -11.46 -48.63
C ASP A 484 42.80 -10.87 -47.34
N ARG A 485 43.51 -9.73 -47.44
CA ARG A 485 44.12 -9.07 -46.28
C ARG A 485 43.07 -8.48 -45.36
N THR A 486 42.09 -7.79 -45.93
CA THR A 486 40.97 -7.23 -45.15
C THR A 486 40.09 -8.35 -44.62
N ALA A 487 39.80 -9.37 -45.44
CA ALA A 487 39.02 -10.53 -45.05
C ALA A 487 39.61 -11.25 -43.82
N TRP A 488 40.91 -11.56 -43.84
CA TRP A 488 41.58 -12.22 -42.72
C TRP A 488 41.53 -11.40 -41.43
N ARG A 489 41.69 -10.08 -41.53
CA ARG A 489 41.60 -9.19 -40.36
C ARG A 489 40.20 -9.20 -39.77
N ALA A 490 39.18 -9.14 -40.62
CA ALA A 490 37.80 -9.13 -40.20
C ALA A 490 37.41 -10.44 -39.48
N LEU A 491 37.70 -11.59 -40.08
CA LEU A 491 37.45 -12.91 -39.47
C LEU A 491 38.22 -13.09 -38.15
N LYS A 492 39.45 -12.57 -38.05
CA LYS A 492 40.19 -12.56 -36.80
C LYS A 492 39.51 -11.70 -35.73
N THR A 493 38.97 -10.53 -36.10
CA THR A 493 38.24 -9.66 -35.17
C THR A 493 36.94 -10.34 -34.71
N ALA A 494 36.18 -10.95 -35.62
CA ALA A 494 34.99 -11.72 -35.28
C ALA A 494 35.30 -12.79 -34.21
N TRP A 495 36.31 -13.62 -34.47
CA TRP A 495 36.75 -14.65 -33.53
C TRP A 495 37.21 -14.10 -32.16
N LEU A 496 37.79 -12.90 -32.13
CA LEU A 496 38.18 -12.26 -30.87
C LEU A 496 36.98 -11.74 -30.07
N LEU A 497 35.91 -11.30 -30.76
CA LEU A 497 34.67 -10.82 -30.15
C LEU A 497 33.79 -11.98 -29.66
N GLU A 498 33.81 -13.12 -30.34
CA GLU A 498 33.08 -14.33 -29.92
C GLU A 498 33.68 -15.03 -28.71
N LYS A 499 34.94 -14.75 -28.36
CA LYS A 499 35.52 -15.35 -27.16
C LYS A 499 34.76 -14.87 -25.94
N PRO A 500 34.24 -15.78 -25.09
CA PRO A 500 33.77 -15.37 -23.78
C PRO A 500 34.94 -14.66 -23.11
N ALA A 501 34.71 -13.42 -22.68
CA ALA A 501 35.64 -12.71 -21.82
C ALA A 501 36.05 -13.71 -20.73
N ARG A 502 37.35 -13.99 -20.60
CA ARG A 502 37.86 -14.83 -19.50
C ARG A 502 37.38 -14.16 -18.20
N ARG A 503 36.28 -14.66 -17.65
CA ARG A 503 35.74 -14.30 -16.35
C ARG A 503 36.51 -15.06 -15.29
#